data_AF-A0A067FU68-F1
#
_entry.id   AF-A0A067FU68-F1
#
_cell.length_a   1.000
_cell.length_b   1.000
_cell.length_c   1.000
_cell.angle_alpha   90.00
_cell.angle_beta   90.00
_cell.angle_gamma   90.00
#
_symmetry.space_group_name_H-M   'P 1'
#
loop_
_entity.id
_entity.type
_entity.pdbx_description
1 polymer ?
#
loop_
_entity_poly.entity_id
_entity_poly.type
_entity_poly.pdbx_seq_one_letter_code
_entity_poly.pdbx_strand_id
1 'polypeptide(L)'
;ITLKFIIIIIFNFFLFSVLIEKILRTVPEVGKIFLLIKAESEEAASERLKNEVINAELFKCIQQTYGECYHDFMLNKLVPVIGNISESNLGLEGDLATVIANEVDVIINSAASITFHERYDIAIDINTRGPAHIMTFAKKCKKVKVFVHVSTAYVNGKRQGRIMEKPFCMGDTIARELNFSNSKTETKLDVGKEIELAVKSKKALENDEDALKKMKELGLERARKHGWQDTYIFTKAMGEMLIDTMKENIPIVIIRPGIIESTYKEPFPGWIEGNRMLDLIVSYYGKGQLNGFVGDPSGIIDL
;
A
#
# COMPACT_ATOMS: atom_id res chain seq x y z
N ILE A 1 3.89 -29.06 0.38
CA ILE A 1 4.15 -28.02 1.41
C ILE A 1 2.80 -27.56 1.89
N THR A 2 2.34 -28.03 3.05
CA THR A 2 1.08 -27.56 3.64
C THR A 2 1.36 -26.18 4.22
N LEU A 3 1.05 -25.13 3.47
CA LEU A 3 1.29 -23.77 3.88
C LEU A 3 0.24 -23.41 4.94
N LYS A 4 0.61 -23.46 6.22
CA LYS A 4 -0.18 -22.86 7.31
C LYS A 4 0.00 -21.35 7.24
N PHE A 5 -0.51 -20.75 6.17
CA PHE A 5 -0.33 -19.34 5.90
C PHE A 5 -0.84 -18.50 7.07
N ILE A 6 0.09 -17.74 7.62
CA ILE A 6 -0.22 -16.64 8.48
C ILE A 6 0.24 -15.38 7.77
N ILE A 7 -0.75 -14.59 7.36
CA ILE A 7 -0.57 -13.44 6.48
C ILE A 7 -0.82 -12.18 7.31
N ILE A 8 0.15 -11.27 7.35
CA ILE A 8 -0.11 -9.90 7.80
C ILE A 8 -0.51 -9.08 6.59
N ILE A 9 -1.73 -8.56 6.58
CA ILE A 9 -2.17 -7.58 5.58
C ILE A 9 -2.25 -6.21 6.25
N ILE A 10 -1.60 -5.24 5.62
CA ILE A 10 -1.52 -3.89 6.13
C ILE A 10 -2.20 -2.93 5.13
N PHE A 11 -3.00 -2.06 5.72
CA PHE A 11 -4.30 -1.50 5.36
C PHE A 11 -4.44 -0.55 4.12
N ASN A 12 -5.18 -1.00 3.10
CA ASN A 12 -6.18 -0.23 2.34
C ASN A 12 -7.16 -1.27 1.74
N PHE A 13 -8.44 -1.25 2.14
CA PHE A 13 -9.33 -2.43 1.99
C PHE A 13 -9.66 -2.82 0.56
N PHE A 14 -9.60 -1.92 -0.42
CA PHE A 14 -10.08 -2.24 -1.75
C PHE A 14 -9.38 -3.42 -2.44
N LEU A 15 -8.08 -3.28 -2.76
CA LEU A 15 -7.33 -4.33 -3.44
C LEU A 15 -7.20 -5.60 -2.57
N PHE A 16 -7.03 -5.40 -1.27
CA PHE A 16 -6.68 -6.49 -0.39
C PHE A 16 -7.87 -7.30 0.10
N SER A 17 -9.07 -6.72 0.16
CA SER A 17 -10.28 -7.49 0.35
C SER A 17 -10.47 -8.50 -0.80
N VAL A 18 -10.11 -8.16 -2.04
CA VAL A 18 -10.15 -9.10 -3.19
C VAL A 18 -9.14 -10.22 -3.02
N LEU A 19 -7.94 -9.93 -2.54
CA LEU A 19 -6.95 -10.96 -2.24
C LEU A 19 -7.42 -11.89 -1.11
N ILE A 20 -7.95 -11.33 -0.02
CA ILE A 20 -8.51 -12.11 1.10
C ILE A 20 -9.63 -13.01 0.60
N GLU A 21 -10.57 -12.46 -0.17
CA GLU A 21 -11.66 -13.23 -0.79
C GLU A 21 -11.11 -14.40 -1.61
N LYS A 22 -10.16 -14.12 -2.51
CA LYS A 22 -9.57 -15.14 -3.38
C LYS A 22 -8.91 -16.25 -2.57
N ILE A 23 -8.13 -15.87 -1.54
CA ILE A 23 -7.47 -16.83 -0.65
C ILE A 23 -8.50 -17.69 0.07
N LEU A 24 -9.49 -17.08 0.73
CA LEU A 24 -10.49 -17.80 1.52
C LEU A 24 -11.37 -18.72 0.64
N ARG A 25 -11.67 -18.31 -0.59
CA ARG A 25 -12.47 -19.10 -1.53
C ARG A 25 -11.70 -20.26 -2.17
N THR A 26 -10.40 -20.09 -2.42
CA THR A 26 -9.62 -21.09 -3.20
C THR A 26 -8.63 -21.90 -2.37
N VAL A 27 -8.30 -21.43 -1.17
CA VAL A 27 -7.37 -22.05 -0.21
C VAL A 27 -8.00 -21.99 1.19
N PRO A 28 -9.17 -22.61 1.42
CA PRO A 28 -9.88 -22.53 2.71
C PRO A 28 -9.10 -23.16 3.88
N GLU A 29 -8.08 -23.97 3.60
CA GLU A 29 -7.14 -24.52 4.58
C GLU A 29 -6.08 -23.53 5.09
N VAL A 30 -6.02 -22.32 4.52
CA VAL A 30 -5.21 -21.20 5.01
C VAL A 30 -5.36 -21.06 6.53
N GLY A 31 -4.27 -20.71 7.23
CA GLY A 31 -4.28 -20.56 8.68
C GLY A 31 -5.07 -19.34 9.15
N LYS A 32 -4.41 -18.47 9.91
CA LYS A 32 -4.98 -17.19 10.37
C LYS A 32 -4.46 -16.05 9.51
N ILE A 33 -5.31 -15.11 9.12
CA ILE A 33 -4.90 -13.87 8.46
C ILE A 33 -4.96 -12.77 9.52
N PHE A 34 -3.80 -12.27 9.95
CA PHE A 34 -3.71 -11.13 10.86
C PHE A 34 -3.86 -9.84 10.04
N LEU A 35 -4.85 -9.04 10.39
CA LEU A 35 -5.16 -7.80 9.70
C LEU A 35 -4.73 -6.64 10.59
N LEU A 36 -3.65 -5.95 10.22
CA LEU A 36 -3.20 -4.79 10.99
C LEU A 36 -4.14 -3.61 10.69
N ILE A 37 -4.91 -3.23 11.70
CA ILE A 37 -5.95 -2.20 11.61
C ILE A 37 -5.59 -1.06 12.56
N LYS A 38 -5.53 0.16 12.02
CA LYS A 38 -5.45 1.36 12.85
C LYS A 38 -6.82 1.62 13.47
N ALA A 39 -6.92 1.48 14.79
CA ALA A 39 -8.14 1.67 15.57
C ALA A 39 -7.80 2.11 17.01
N GLU A 40 -8.78 2.63 17.74
CA GLU A 40 -8.61 3.09 19.12
C GLU A 40 -8.81 1.98 20.16
N SER A 41 -9.51 0.90 19.81
CA SER A 41 -9.76 -0.25 20.68
C SER A 41 -9.94 -1.55 19.87
N GLU A 42 -9.95 -2.69 20.56
CA GLU A 42 -10.14 -4.01 19.93
C GLU A 42 -11.54 -4.15 19.35
N GLU A 43 -12.54 -3.57 20.02
CA GLU A 43 -13.91 -3.48 19.55
C GLU A 43 -13.99 -2.67 18.26
N ALA A 44 -13.34 -1.51 18.21
CA ALA A 44 -13.30 -0.68 17.01
C ALA A 44 -12.61 -1.40 15.84
N ALA A 45 -11.50 -2.11 16.09
CA ALA A 45 -10.83 -2.90 15.07
C ALA A 45 -11.71 -4.06 14.56
N SER A 46 -12.43 -4.73 15.47
CA SER A 46 -13.33 -5.84 15.15
C SER A 46 -14.58 -5.38 14.39
N GLU A 47 -15.16 -4.25 14.78
CA GLU A 47 -16.28 -3.62 14.06
C GLU A 47 -15.86 -3.23 12.65
N ARG A 48 -14.68 -2.61 12.51
CA ARG A 48 -14.12 -2.27 11.20
C ARG A 48 -13.94 -3.50 10.31
N LEU A 49 -13.38 -4.58 10.85
CA LEU A 49 -13.25 -5.85 10.14
C LEU A 49 -14.62 -6.39 9.69
N LYS A 50 -15.62 -6.34 10.57
CA LYS A 50 -16.98 -6.78 10.23
C LYS A 50 -17.57 -5.95 9.10
N ASN A 51 -17.51 -4.63 9.20
CA ASN A 51 -18.15 -3.72 8.26
C ASN A 51 -17.45 -3.68 6.90
N GLU A 52 -16.12 -3.64 6.87
CA GLU A 52 -15.34 -3.45 5.64
C GLU A 52 -14.97 -4.78 4.95
N VAL A 53 -15.12 -5.93 5.62
CA VAL A 53 -14.75 -7.24 5.05
C VAL A 53 -15.87 -8.26 5.20
N ILE A 54 -16.25 -8.64 6.42
CA ILE A 54 -17.16 -9.79 6.64
C ILE A 54 -18.55 -9.51 6.04
N ASN A 55 -19.04 -8.28 6.12
CA ASN A 55 -20.34 -7.90 5.60
C ASN A 55 -20.28 -7.34 4.17
N ALA A 56 -19.09 -7.25 3.57
CA ALA A 56 -18.93 -6.70 2.24
C ALA A 56 -19.48 -7.66 1.17
N GLU A 57 -20.17 -7.11 0.16
CA GLU A 57 -20.76 -7.90 -0.94
C GLU A 57 -19.71 -8.76 -1.68
N LEU A 58 -18.45 -8.32 -1.67
CA LEU A 58 -17.32 -9.04 -2.24
C LEU A 58 -17.27 -10.51 -1.80
N PHE A 59 -17.63 -10.79 -0.54
CA PHE A 59 -17.55 -12.11 0.05
C PHE A 59 -18.80 -12.97 -0.16
N LYS A 60 -19.77 -12.53 -0.98
CA LYS A 60 -21.03 -13.26 -1.20
C LYS A 60 -20.85 -14.70 -1.70
N CYS A 61 -19.82 -14.97 -2.50
CA CYS A 61 -19.53 -16.33 -2.97
C CYS A 61 -19.12 -17.26 -1.81
N ILE A 62 -18.34 -16.75 -0.86
CA ILE A 62 -17.97 -17.48 0.37
C ILE A 62 -19.20 -17.62 1.27
N GLN A 63 -20.02 -16.57 1.40
CA GLN A 63 -21.27 -16.61 2.15
C GLN A 63 -22.23 -17.68 1.62
N GLN A 64 -22.41 -17.78 0.30
CA GLN A 64 -23.22 -18.82 -0.33
C GLN A 64 -22.66 -20.23 -0.10
N THR A 65 -21.33 -20.36 -0.03
CA THR A 65 -20.65 -21.65 0.17
C THR A 65 -20.82 -22.16 1.60
N TYR A 66 -20.69 -21.28 2.60
CA TYR A 66 -20.71 -21.66 4.02
C TYR A 66 -22.07 -21.49 4.71
N GLY A 67 -23.02 -20.78 4.08
CA GLY A 67 -24.37 -20.60 4.61
C GLY A 67 -24.36 -20.05 6.04
N GLU A 68 -25.03 -20.74 6.96
CA GLU A 68 -25.11 -20.38 8.38
C GLU A 68 -23.73 -20.35 9.08
N CYS A 69 -22.77 -21.15 8.60
CA CYS A 69 -21.41 -21.20 9.14
C CYS A 69 -20.49 -20.07 8.61
N TYR A 70 -21.00 -19.17 7.75
CA TYR A 70 -20.19 -18.12 7.13
C TYR A 70 -19.46 -17.23 8.16
N HIS A 71 -20.18 -16.73 9.16
CA HIS A 71 -19.61 -15.82 10.16
C HIS A 71 -18.54 -16.54 11.00
N ASP A 72 -18.82 -17.77 11.42
CA ASP A 72 -17.87 -18.58 12.19
C ASP A 72 -16.62 -18.89 11.37
N PHE A 73 -16.78 -19.21 10.08
CA PHE A 73 -15.65 -19.40 9.17
C PHE A 73 -14.81 -18.12 9.05
N MET A 74 -15.42 -16.98 8.77
CA MET A 74 -14.71 -15.70 8.60
C MET A 74 -13.98 -15.28 9.88
N LEU A 75 -14.64 -15.34 11.04
CA LEU A 75 -14.03 -15.01 12.34
C LEU A 75 -12.98 -16.04 12.76
N ASN A 76 -13.09 -17.29 12.32
CA ASN A 76 -12.03 -18.27 12.51
C ASN A 76 -10.81 -17.97 11.65
N LYS A 77 -10.95 -17.34 10.47
CA LYS A 77 -9.81 -17.05 9.59
C LYS A 77 -9.18 -15.68 9.82
N LEU A 78 -9.99 -14.66 10.07
CA LEU A 78 -9.54 -13.26 10.12
C LEU A 78 -9.35 -12.82 11.57
N VAL A 79 -8.15 -12.32 11.89
CA VAL A 79 -7.82 -11.82 13.23
C VAL A 79 -7.47 -10.35 13.13
N PRO A 80 -8.31 -9.43 13.62
CA PRO A 80 -7.97 -8.01 13.66
C PRO A 80 -6.87 -7.78 14.68
N VAL A 81 -5.86 -6.99 14.32
CA VAL A 81 -4.74 -6.64 15.19
C VAL A 81 -4.59 -5.13 15.16
N ILE A 82 -4.72 -4.47 16.32
CA ILE A 82 -4.50 -3.03 16.41
C ILE A 82 -3.04 -2.74 16.09
N GLY A 83 -2.80 -1.79 15.18
CA GLY A 83 -1.46 -1.28 14.97
C GLY A 83 -1.38 -0.17 13.94
N ASN A 84 -0.20 0.43 13.86
CA ASN A 84 0.10 1.56 13.02
C ASN A 84 1.50 1.42 12.44
N ILE A 85 1.60 1.37 11.12
CA ILE A 85 2.89 1.20 10.44
C ILE A 85 3.82 2.38 10.58
N SER A 86 3.30 3.56 10.91
CA SER A 86 4.12 4.74 11.17
C SER A 86 4.83 4.66 12.53
N GLU A 87 4.49 3.67 13.36
CA GLU A 87 5.06 3.48 14.69
C GLU A 87 6.10 2.35 14.72
N SER A 88 7.04 2.44 15.67
CA SER A 88 8.00 1.37 15.93
C SER A 88 7.29 0.07 16.30
N ASN A 89 7.82 -1.07 15.85
CA ASN A 89 7.19 -2.38 16.07
C ASN A 89 5.73 -2.45 15.58
N LEU A 90 5.34 -1.60 14.63
CA LEU A 90 3.99 -1.51 14.06
C LEU A 90 2.91 -1.10 15.06
N GLY A 91 3.28 -0.48 16.19
CA GLY A 91 2.35 -0.20 17.29
C GLY A 91 1.85 -1.45 18.01
N LEU A 92 2.50 -2.61 17.80
CA LEU A 92 2.16 -3.85 18.49
C LEU A 92 2.79 -3.86 19.89
N GLU A 93 1.95 -4.00 20.90
CA GLU A 93 2.36 -4.13 22.30
C GLU A 93 2.34 -5.59 22.78
N GLY A 94 3.17 -5.88 23.79
CA GLY A 94 3.13 -7.13 24.56
C GLY A 94 3.46 -8.41 23.79
N ASP A 95 2.90 -9.52 24.29
CA ASP A 95 3.18 -10.88 23.80
C ASP A 95 2.64 -11.14 22.38
N LEU A 96 1.66 -10.36 21.93
CA LEU A 96 1.01 -10.55 20.63
C LEU A 96 2.00 -10.36 19.47
N ALA A 97 2.89 -9.36 19.54
CA ALA A 97 3.94 -9.15 18.55
C ALA A 97 4.84 -10.39 18.41
N THR A 98 5.17 -11.02 19.55
CA THR A 98 6.00 -12.24 19.61
C THR A 98 5.26 -13.44 19.04
N VAL A 99 3.97 -13.60 19.36
CA VAL A 99 3.12 -14.67 18.80
C VAL A 99 3.05 -14.55 17.28
N ILE A 100 2.75 -13.35 16.77
CA ILE A 100 2.68 -13.09 15.32
C ILE A 100 4.04 -13.38 14.68
N ALA A 101 5.14 -12.86 15.22
CA ALA A 101 6.47 -13.07 14.65
C ALA A 101 6.88 -14.55 14.62
N ASN A 102 6.44 -15.37 15.58
CA ASN A 102 6.75 -16.79 15.62
C ASN A 102 5.91 -17.64 14.65
N GLU A 103 4.82 -17.11 14.12
CA GLU A 103 3.83 -17.88 13.36
C GLU A 103 3.68 -17.44 11.89
N VAL A 104 4.04 -16.19 11.57
CA VAL A 104 3.90 -15.62 10.20
C VAL A 104 4.82 -16.30 9.19
N ASP A 105 4.22 -16.81 8.12
CA ASP A 105 4.89 -17.36 6.94
C ASP A 105 5.02 -16.32 5.81
N VAL A 106 4.07 -15.39 5.69
CA VAL A 106 3.97 -14.45 4.58
C VAL A 106 3.59 -13.07 5.12
N ILE A 107 4.29 -12.03 4.68
CA ILE A 107 3.92 -10.65 5.01
C ILE A 107 3.51 -9.95 3.72
N ILE A 108 2.35 -9.31 3.70
CA ILE A 108 1.90 -8.52 2.55
C ILE A 108 1.61 -7.09 2.99
N ASN A 109 2.50 -6.19 2.59
CA ASN A 109 2.37 -4.77 2.85
C ASN A 109 1.68 -4.05 1.69
N SER A 110 0.48 -3.54 1.94
CA SER A 110 -0.25 -2.64 1.03
C SER A 110 -0.60 -1.30 1.65
N ALA A 111 -0.18 -1.03 2.87
CA ALA A 111 -0.54 0.20 3.52
C ALA A 111 0.18 1.35 2.84
N ALA A 112 -0.62 2.33 2.45
CA ALA A 112 -0.14 3.54 1.83
C ALA A 112 -1.15 4.66 2.05
N SER A 113 -0.66 5.90 2.20
CA SER A 113 -1.47 7.05 1.83
C SER A 113 -1.44 7.14 0.31
N ILE A 114 -2.62 7.01 -0.31
CA ILE A 114 -2.81 7.07 -1.77
C ILE A 114 -3.19 8.49 -2.24
N THR A 115 -3.12 9.47 -1.34
CA THR A 115 -3.43 10.87 -1.64
C THR A 115 -2.26 11.50 -2.40
N PHE A 116 -2.44 11.86 -3.68
CA PHE A 116 -1.38 12.45 -4.52
C PHE A 116 -0.78 13.75 -3.94
N HIS A 117 -1.59 14.52 -3.21
CA HIS A 117 -1.19 15.76 -2.52
C HIS A 117 -1.31 15.62 -1.01
N GLU A 118 -0.75 14.56 -0.46
CA GLU A 118 -0.66 14.34 1.00
C GLU A 118 0.33 15.29 1.67
N ARG A 119 0.11 15.56 2.96
CA ARG A 119 1.08 16.26 3.81
C ARG A 119 2.41 15.48 3.82
N TYR A 120 3.53 16.14 3.55
CA TYR A 120 4.79 15.42 3.27
C TYR A 120 5.28 14.54 4.42
N ASP A 121 5.15 14.96 5.68
CA ASP A 121 5.48 14.14 6.86
C ASP A 121 4.61 12.88 6.95
N ILE A 122 3.31 13.00 6.68
CA ILE A 122 2.39 11.85 6.68
C ILE A 122 2.78 10.88 5.55
N ALA A 123 3.03 11.39 4.35
CA ALA A 123 3.44 10.57 3.22
C ALA A 123 4.77 9.83 3.49
N ILE A 124 5.75 10.50 4.09
CA ILE A 124 7.02 9.89 4.51
C ILE A 124 6.79 8.82 5.59
N ASP A 125 6.01 9.13 6.63
CA ASP A 125 5.77 8.21 7.75
C ASP A 125 5.05 6.93 7.32
N ILE A 126 4.15 7.03 6.34
CA ILE A 126 3.36 5.88 5.87
C ILE A 126 4.07 5.16 4.71
N ASN A 127 4.39 5.86 3.63
CA ASN A 127 4.83 5.22 2.38
C ASN A 127 6.33 4.92 2.34
N THR A 128 7.14 5.62 3.15
CA THR A 128 8.59 5.43 3.20
C THR A 128 9.03 4.70 4.47
N ARG A 129 8.75 5.27 5.65
CA ARG A 129 9.13 4.67 6.94
C ARG A 129 8.29 3.45 7.29
N GLY A 130 7.01 3.44 6.94
CA GLY A 130 6.12 2.31 7.17
C GLY A 130 6.67 0.98 6.63
N PRO A 131 7.01 0.88 5.33
CA PRO A 131 7.69 -0.30 4.79
C PRO A 131 8.95 -0.72 5.54
N ALA A 132 9.77 0.24 5.99
CA ALA A 132 10.97 -0.03 6.78
C ALA A 132 10.64 -0.60 8.18
N HIS A 133 9.60 -0.10 8.85
CA HIS A 133 9.13 -0.64 10.12
C HIS A 133 8.60 -2.08 9.96
N ILE A 134 7.86 -2.35 8.89
CA ILE A 134 7.35 -3.70 8.60
C ILE A 134 8.50 -4.64 8.25
N MET A 135 9.48 -4.20 7.47
CA MET A 135 10.69 -4.97 7.20
C MET A 135 11.47 -5.27 8.49
N THR A 136 11.55 -4.31 9.41
CA THR A 136 12.16 -4.52 10.74
C THR A 136 11.39 -5.58 11.54
N PHE A 137 10.07 -5.59 11.48
CA PHE A 137 9.25 -6.64 12.09
C PHE A 137 9.45 -7.99 11.37
N ALA A 138 9.53 -8.02 10.05
CA ALA A 138 9.76 -9.21 9.24
C ALA A 138 11.07 -9.91 9.61
N LYS A 139 12.13 -9.16 9.94
CA LYS A 139 13.40 -9.73 10.44
C LYS A 139 13.29 -10.47 11.77
N LYS A 140 12.28 -10.12 12.59
CA LYS A 140 11.98 -10.86 13.82
C LYS A 140 11.22 -12.17 13.53
N CYS A 141 10.63 -12.30 12.34
CA CYS A 141 9.82 -13.44 11.96
C CYS A 141 10.68 -14.61 11.50
N LYS A 142 10.76 -15.67 12.31
CA LYS A 142 11.66 -16.81 12.04
C LYS A 142 11.19 -17.72 10.90
N LYS A 143 9.89 -17.69 10.59
CA LYS A 143 9.24 -18.55 9.59
C LYS A 143 8.94 -17.82 8.28
N VAL A 144 9.24 -16.52 8.17
CA VAL A 144 8.87 -15.73 6.99
C VAL A 144 9.54 -16.29 5.73
N LYS A 145 8.71 -16.68 4.76
CA LYS A 145 9.13 -17.24 3.48
C LYS A 145 9.18 -16.18 2.39
N VAL A 146 8.31 -15.18 2.48
CA VAL A 146 8.26 -14.08 1.52
C VAL A 146 7.65 -12.83 2.14
N PHE A 147 8.24 -11.68 1.78
CA PHE A 147 7.71 -10.35 2.03
C PHE A 147 7.24 -9.74 0.70
N VAL A 148 5.94 -9.46 0.60
CA VAL A 148 5.33 -8.86 -0.58
C VAL A 148 5.06 -7.39 -0.29
N HIS A 149 5.59 -6.50 -1.11
CA HIS A 149 5.28 -5.07 -1.06
C HIS A 149 4.48 -4.64 -2.27
N VAL A 150 3.31 -4.06 -2.04
CA VAL A 150 2.54 -3.41 -3.11
C VAL A 150 3.00 -1.98 -3.24
N SER A 151 3.60 -1.68 -4.38
CA SER A 151 4.01 -0.36 -4.83
C SER A 151 3.05 0.16 -5.89
N THR A 152 3.54 0.80 -6.96
CA THR A 152 2.75 1.25 -8.10
C THR A 152 3.62 1.30 -9.36
N ALA A 153 3.06 1.06 -10.54
CA ALA A 153 3.76 1.19 -11.82
C ALA A 153 4.33 2.61 -12.03
N TYR A 154 3.68 3.60 -11.41
CA TYR A 154 4.02 5.01 -11.54
C TYR A 154 5.33 5.40 -10.84
N VAL A 155 5.91 4.57 -9.97
CA VAL A 155 7.26 4.83 -9.39
C VAL A 155 8.34 4.98 -10.46
N ASN A 156 8.07 4.55 -11.69
CA ASN A 156 8.94 4.80 -12.83
C ASN A 156 8.96 6.26 -13.28
N GLY A 157 8.14 7.12 -12.68
CA GLY A 157 8.17 8.56 -12.91
C GLY A 157 7.91 8.91 -14.37
N LYS A 158 8.76 9.77 -14.92
CA LYS A 158 8.68 10.24 -16.31
C LYS A 158 9.53 9.42 -17.30
N ARG A 159 9.97 8.22 -16.91
CA ARG A 159 10.70 7.32 -17.83
C ARG A 159 9.84 7.04 -19.08
N GLN A 160 10.49 6.94 -20.24
CA GLN A 160 9.84 6.65 -21.52
C GLN A 160 10.39 5.37 -22.14
N GLY A 161 9.60 4.74 -23.00
CA GLY A 161 9.98 3.52 -23.70
C GLY A 161 9.90 2.27 -22.83
N ARG A 162 10.73 1.26 -23.15
CA ARG A 162 10.73 -0.02 -22.44
C ARG A 162 11.43 0.13 -21.09
N ILE A 163 10.66 0.02 -20.01
CA ILE A 163 11.17 0.11 -18.64
C ILE A 163 11.30 -1.30 -18.07
N MET A 164 12.48 -1.62 -17.52
CA MET A 164 12.75 -2.92 -16.92
C MET A 164 12.34 -2.93 -15.44
N GLU A 165 11.88 -4.07 -14.94
CA GLU A 165 11.49 -4.30 -13.54
C GLU A 165 12.72 -4.42 -12.61
N LYS A 166 13.58 -3.39 -12.63
CA LYS A 166 14.73 -3.31 -11.74
C LYS A 166 14.31 -2.80 -10.37
N PRO A 167 14.94 -3.28 -9.27
CA PRO A 167 14.75 -2.70 -7.95
C PRO A 167 15.30 -1.26 -7.93
N PHE A 168 14.71 -0.41 -7.10
CA PHE A 168 15.29 0.91 -6.81
C PHE A 168 16.37 0.76 -5.75
N CYS A 169 17.56 1.28 -6.05
CA CYS A 169 18.67 1.33 -5.13
C CYS A 169 18.71 2.68 -4.39
N MET A 170 19.34 2.70 -3.21
CA MET A 170 19.59 3.95 -2.50
C MET A 170 20.40 4.93 -3.37
N GLY A 171 19.88 6.15 -3.50
CA GLY A 171 20.50 7.19 -4.33
C GLY A 171 19.91 7.33 -5.73
N ASP A 172 19.04 6.40 -6.16
CA ASP A 172 18.40 6.50 -7.47
C ASP A 172 17.45 7.70 -7.54
N THR A 173 17.49 8.42 -8.66
CA THR A 173 16.58 9.51 -9.00
C THR A 173 16.22 9.46 -10.47
N ILE A 174 14.96 9.71 -10.78
CA ILE A 174 14.50 9.79 -12.17
C ILE A 174 15.07 11.04 -12.86
N ALA A 175 15.23 12.16 -12.12
CA ALA A 175 15.82 13.38 -12.65
C ALA A 175 17.21 13.12 -13.26
N ARG A 176 18.08 12.39 -12.55
CA ARG A 176 19.42 12.05 -13.03
C ARG A 176 19.39 11.17 -14.27
N GLU A 177 18.43 10.26 -14.36
CA GLU A 177 18.27 9.38 -15.52
C GLU A 177 17.80 10.12 -16.78
N LEU A 178 17.03 11.19 -16.61
CA LEU A 178 16.53 12.00 -17.72
C LEU A 178 17.52 13.11 -18.13
N ASN A 179 18.31 13.63 -17.19
CA ASN A 179 19.25 14.74 -17.39
C ASN A 179 20.68 14.29 -17.77
N PHE A 180 20.85 13.12 -18.37
CA PHE A 180 22.16 12.55 -18.73
C PHE A 180 23.04 13.44 -19.62
N SER A 181 22.52 14.56 -20.15
CA SER A 181 23.23 15.43 -21.09
C SER A 181 23.80 16.75 -20.52
N ASN A 182 23.38 17.31 -19.37
CA ASN A 182 23.92 18.62 -18.93
C ASN A 182 23.61 18.98 -17.45
N SER A 183 24.38 18.48 -16.47
CA SER A 183 24.58 19.15 -15.17
C SER A 183 25.56 18.34 -14.30
N LYS A 184 26.66 18.98 -13.86
CA LYS A 184 27.64 18.41 -12.91
C LYS A 184 27.17 18.45 -11.44
N THR A 185 25.92 18.84 -11.17
CA THR A 185 25.46 19.19 -9.81
C THR A 185 24.16 18.49 -9.37
N GLU A 186 23.81 17.33 -9.92
CA GLU A 186 22.64 16.59 -9.43
C GLU A 186 23.02 15.56 -8.36
N THR A 187 22.59 15.86 -7.13
CA THR A 187 22.81 15.07 -5.92
C THR A 187 21.93 13.81 -5.93
N LYS A 188 22.54 12.66 -5.67
CA LYS A 188 21.84 11.40 -5.34
C LYS A 188 20.73 11.66 -4.32
N LEU A 189 19.62 10.93 -4.44
CA LEU A 189 18.55 10.98 -3.43
C LEU A 189 19.04 10.38 -2.12
N ASP A 190 19.00 11.18 -1.07
CA ASP A 190 19.31 10.75 0.28
C ASP A 190 17.99 10.63 1.04
N VAL A 191 17.46 9.40 1.11
CA VAL A 191 16.18 9.12 1.78
C VAL A 191 16.23 9.54 3.26
N GLY A 192 17.38 9.41 3.92
CA GLY A 192 17.56 9.84 5.30
C GLY A 192 17.39 11.35 5.47
N LYS A 193 17.96 12.15 4.56
CA LYS A 193 17.77 13.61 4.55
C LYS A 193 16.34 14.03 4.22
N GLU A 194 15.63 13.30 3.36
CA GLU A 194 14.21 13.58 3.08
C GLU A 194 13.34 13.30 4.32
N ILE A 195 13.63 12.22 5.06
CA ILE A 195 12.98 11.92 6.34
C ILE A 195 13.26 13.03 7.36
N GLU A 196 14.53 13.42 7.52
CA GLU A 196 14.92 14.50 8.45
C GLU A 196 14.27 15.83 8.08
N LEU A 197 14.22 16.16 6.80
CA LEU A 197 13.55 17.35 6.28
C LEU A 197 12.07 17.36 6.65
N ALA A 198 11.35 16.26 6.40
CA ALA A 198 9.93 16.17 6.71
C ALA A 198 9.65 16.37 8.22
N VAL A 199 10.47 15.78 9.10
CA VAL A 199 10.37 15.95 10.55
C VAL A 199 10.66 17.39 10.98
N LYS A 200 11.73 18.00 10.46
CA LYS A 200 12.09 19.39 10.79
C LYS A 200 11.04 20.38 10.30
N SER A 201 10.54 20.20 9.08
CA SER A 201 9.50 21.04 8.50
C SER A 201 8.18 20.94 9.26
N LYS A 202 7.77 19.73 9.67
CA LYS A 202 6.61 19.54 10.54
C LYS A 202 6.75 20.35 11.83
N LYS A 203 7.89 20.22 12.52
CA LYS A 203 8.16 20.93 13.77
C LYS A 203 8.19 22.45 13.59
N ALA A 204 8.83 22.94 12.53
CA ALA A 204 8.91 24.37 12.23
C ALA A 204 7.54 25.00 11.93
N LEU A 205 6.58 24.20 11.45
CA LEU A 205 5.24 24.65 11.07
C LEU A 205 4.17 24.33 12.13
N GLU A 206 4.52 23.87 13.33
CA GLU A 206 3.55 23.42 14.35
C GLU A 206 2.47 24.47 14.71
N ASN A 207 2.82 25.76 14.67
CA ASN A 207 1.90 26.87 14.98
C ASN A 207 1.57 27.74 13.76
N ASP A 208 1.82 27.24 12.55
CA ASP A 208 1.58 27.97 11.31
C ASP A 208 0.17 27.65 10.77
N GLU A 209 -0.65 28.67 10.56
CA GLU A 209 -2.02 28.51 10.05
C GLU A 209 -2.08 27.85 8.66
N ASP A 210 -1.02 28.01 7.86
CA ASP A 210 -0.88 27.42 6.52
C ASP A 210 -0.06 26.13 6.51
N ALA A 211 0.24 25.53 7.67
CA ALA A 211 1.11 24.36 7.80
C ALA A 211 0.71 23.21 6.86
N LEU A 212 -0.60 22.93 6.74
CA LEU A 212 -1.11 21.88 5.87
C LEU A 212 -0.77 22.13 4.41
N LYS A 213 -0.98 23.36 3.92
CA LYS A 213 -0.71 23.75 2.53
C LYS A 213 0.79 23.71 2.25
N LYS A 214 1.60 24.33 3.11
CA LYS A 214 3.06 24.39 3.00
C LYS A 214 3.68 22.98 2.97
N MET A 215 3.18 22.06 3.79
CA MET A 215 3.67 20.68 3.80
C MET A 215 3.26 19.88 2.57
N LYS A 216 2.10 20.15 1.96
CA LYS A 216 1.71 19.54 0.68
C LYS A 216 2.58 20.06 -0.47
N GLU A 217 2.80 21.37 -0.50
CA GLU A 217 3.67 22.03 -1.48
C GLU A 217 5.11 21.53 -1.38
N LEU A 218 5.63 21.39 -0.17
CA LEU A 218 6.95 20.80 0.07
C LEU A 218 7.08 19.40 -0.56
N GLY A 219 6.13 18.50 -0.28
CA GLY A 219 6.16 17.14 -0.84
C GLY A 219 6.19 17.14 -2.37
N LEU A 220 5.38 18.00 -3.00
CA LEU A 220 5.33 18.15 -4.45
C LEU A 220 6.63 18.73 -5.02
N GLU A 221 7.21 19.73 -4.34
CA GLU A 221 8.51 20.29 -4.70
C GLU A 221 9.60 19.22 -4.67
N ARG A 222 9.65 18.41 -3.60
CA ARG A 222 10.63 17.32 -3.44
C ARG A 222 10.47 16.25 -4.52
N ALA A 223 9.24 15.81 -4.78
CA ALA A 223 8.95 14.85 -5.84
C ALA A 223 9.46 15.33 -7.20
N ARG A 224 9.11 16.56 -7.58
CA ARG A 224 9.52 17.16 -8.86
C ARG A 224 11.03 17.33 -8.96
N LYS A 225 11.68 17.75 -7.88
CA LYS A 225 13.14 17.89 -7.81
C LYS A 225 13.86 16.58 -8.16
N HIS A 226 13.33 15.44 -7.74
CA HIS A 226 13.95 14.13 -7.97
C HIS A 226 13.37 13.38 -9.19
N GLY A 227 12.43 13.98 -9.92
CA GLY A 227 11.91 13.49 -11.19
C GLY A 227 10.61 12.68 -11.12
N TRP A 228 9.91 12.71 -9.98
CA TRP A 228 8.58 12.13 -9.81
C TRP A 228 7.48 13.19 -9.93
N GLN A 229 6.29 12.76 -10.35
CA GLN A 229 5.17 13.68 -10.64
C GLN A 229 4.53 14.24 -9.37
N ASP A 230 4.43 13.43 -8.33
CA ASP A 230 3.74 13.77 -7.09
C ASP A 230 4.37 13.08 -5.86
N THR A 231 3.89 13.49 -4.67
CA THR A 231 4.38 13.05 -3.37
C THR A 231 4.14 11.56 -3.13
N TYR A 232 3.02 11.01 -3.60
CA TYR A 232 2.68 9.60 -3.42
C TYR A 232 3.70 8.72 -4.13
N ILE A 233 3.90 8.95 -5.42
CA ILE A 233 4.83 8.17 -6.24
C ILE A 233 6.25 8.27 -5.67
N PHE A 234 6.67 9.48 -5.31
CA PHE A 234 8.01 9.72 -4.77
C PHE A 234 8.25 8.95 -3.45
N THR A 235 7.30 9.02 -2.53
CA THR A 235 7.43 8.34 -1.22
C THR A 235 7.33 6.82 -1.35
N LYS A 236 6.58 6.30 -2.32
CA LYS A 236 6.56 4.86 -2.68
C LYS A 236 7.91 4.39 -3.21
N ALA A 237 8.55 5.15 -4.11
CA ALA A 237 9.88 4.84 -4.60
C ALA A 237 10.91 4.80 -3.46
N MET A 238 10.87 5.75 -2.52
CA MET A 238 11.72 5.74 -1.33
C MET A 238 11.44 4.53 -0.41
N GLY A 239 10.17 4.12 -0.28
CA GLY A 239 9.80 2.90 0.44
C GLY A 239 10.43 1.65 -0.18
N GLU A 240 10.44 1.53 -1.51
CA GLU A 240 11.11 0.43 -2.21
C GLU A 240 12.62 0.42 -1.94
N MET A 241 13.29 1.58 -1.96
CA MET A 241 14.73 1.68 -1.68
C MET A 241 15.09 1.20 -0.28
N LEU A 242 14.28 1.59 0.72
CA LEU A 242 14.48 1.14 2.10
C LEU A 242 14.25 -0.36 2.24
N ILE A 243 13.19 -0.90 1.62
CA ILE A 243 12.92 -2.34 1.59
C ILE A 243 14.11 -3.10 1.00
N ASP A 244 14.58 -2.70 -0.20
CA ASP A 244 15.67 -3.40 -0.89
C ASP A 244 16.98 -3.37 -0.10
N THR A 245 17.27 -2.24 0.54
CA THR A 245 18.45 -2.07 1.40
C THR A 245 18.37 -2.88 2.68
N MET A 246 17.17 -2.97 3.27
CA MET A 246 16.99 -3.59 4.59
C MET A 246 16.74 -5.09 4.53
N LYS A 247 16.36 -5.67 3.39
CA LYS A 247 15.85 -7.05 3.30
C LYS A 247 16.72 -8.16 3.88
N GLU A 248 18.05 -7.98 3.89
CA GLU A 248 19.02 -9.02 4.21
C GLU A 248 18.73 -10.30 3.40
N ASN A 249 18.36 -11.40 4.06
CA ASN A 249 18.09 -12.69 3.44
C ASN A 249 16.59 -12.96 3.20
N ILE A 250 15.70 -12.01 3.53
CA ILE A 250 14.26 -12.19 3.37
C ILE A 250 13.90 -12.11 1.87
N PRO A 251 13.28 -13.14 1.28
CA PRO A 251 12.82 -13.07 -0.11
C PRO A 251 11.74 -12.00 -0.27
N ILE A 252 11.89 -11.15 -1.29
CA ILE A 252 10.98 -10.03 -1.54
C ILE A 252 10.35 -10.12 -2.91
N VAL A 253 9.07 -9.78 -2.95
CA VAL A 253 8.33 -9.48 -4.17
C VAL A 253 7.84 -8.03 -4.08
N ILE A 254 8.19 -7.20 -5.06
CA ILE A 254 7.61 -5.86 -5.21
C ILE A 254 6.62 -5.93 -6.37
N ILE A 255 5.35 -5.67 -6.09
CA ILE A 255 4.29 -5.63 -7.10
C ILE A 255 4.01 -4.16 -7.41
N ARG A 256 4.10 -3.76 -8.68
CA ARG A 256 3.88 -2.38 -9.13
C ARG A 256 2.60 -2.31 -10.00
N PRO A 257 1.39 -2.36 -9.41
CA PRO A 257 0.14 -2.27 -10.16
C PRO A 257 -0.05 -0.89 -10.81
N GLY A 258 -0.75 -0.85 -11.94
CA GLY A 258 -1.31 0.37 -12.53
C GLY A 258 -2.57 0.81 -11.79
N ILE A 259 -3.55 1.37 -12.53
CA ILE A 259 -4.88 1.63 -11.99
C ILE A 259 -5.53 0.29 -11.61
N ILE A 260 -6.24 0.27 -10.49
CA ILE A 260 -6.99 -0.91 -10.03
C ILE A 260 -8.46 -0.54 -10.13
N GLU A 261 -9.20 -1.34 -10.89
CA GLU A 261 -10.61 -1.13 -11.21
C GLU A 261 -11.48 -2.31 -10.76
N SER A 262 -12.75 -2.27 -11.13
CA SER A 262 -13.74 -3.31 -10.86
C SER A 262 -13.29 -4.72 -11.24
N THR A 263 -13.85 -5.72 -10.57
CA THR A 263 -13.57 -7.12 -10.90
C THR A 263 -14.07 -7.47 -12.31
N TYR A 264 -13.17 -7.94 -13.18
CA TYR A 264 -13.57 -8.39 -14.52
C TYR A 264 -14.37 -9.70 -14.50
N LYS A 265 -13.97 -10.66 -13.65
CA LYS A 265 -14.56 -12.01 -13.64
C LYS A 265 -14.76 -12.59 -12.25
N GLU A 266 -13.73 -12.52 -11.40
CA GLU A 266 -13.75 -13.14 -10.07
C GLU A 266 -13.69 -12.08 -8.96
N PRO A 267 -14.33 -12.35 -7.80
CA PRO A 267 -15.24 -13.48 -7.52
C PRO A 267 -16.53 -13.47 -8.33
N PHE A 268 -16.95 -12.29 -8.78
CA PHE A 268 -18.03 -12.07 -9.72
C PHE A 268 -17.73 -10.77 -10.49
N PRO A 269 -18.23 -10.61 -11.72
CA PRO A 269 -17.98 -9.42 -12.51
C PRO A 269 -18.65 -8.17 -11.92
N GLY A 270 -17.99 -7.02 -12.05
CA GLY A 270 -18.55 -5.70 -11.75
C GLY A 270 -18.60 -5.33 -10.27
N TRP A 271 -17.87 -6.02 -9.39
CA TRP A 271 -17.71 -5.56 -8.02
C TRP A 271 -16.87 -4.28 -7.99
N ILE A 272 -17.41 -3.25 -7.35
CA ILE A 272 -16.79 -1.93 -7.17
C ILE A 272 -16.94 -1.56 -5.68
N GLU A 273 -15.90 -0.98 -5.09
CA GLU A 273 -15.94 -0.48 -3.72
C GLU A 273 -15.78 1.04 -3.67
N GLY A 274 -16.92 1.73 -3.53
CA GLY A 274 -16.98 3.18 -3.48
C GLY A 274 -16.90 3.83 -4.86
N ASN A 275 -16.36 5.04 -4.90
CA ASN A 275 -16.23 5.86 -6.12
C ASN A 275 -14.76 6.26 -6.28
N ARG A 276 -13.91 5.35 -6.77
CA ARG A 276 -12.47 5.58 -6.95
C ARG A 276 -12.14 5.78 -8.42
N MET A 277 -11.24 6.74 -8.69
CA MET A 277 -10.65 7.02 -10.01
C MET A 277 -11.64 6.93 -11.19
N LEU A 278 -11.71 5.83 -11.94
CA LEU A 278 -12.63 5.70 -13.08
C LEU A 278 -14.00 5.12 -12.73
N ASP A 279 -14.25 4.64 -11.51
CA ASP A 279 -15.56 4.12 -11.08
C ASP A 279 -16.69 5.12 -11.39
N LEU A 280 -16.44 6.42 -11.20
CA LEU A 280 -17.41 7.48 -11.54
C LEU A 280 -17.62 7.55 -13.05
N ILE A 281 -16.56 7.52 -13.85
CA ILE A 281 -16.67 7.56 -15.31
C ILE A 281 -17.45 6.34 -15.80
N VAL A 282 -17.10 5.15 -15.30
CA VAL A 282 -17.77 3.88 -15.63
C VAL A 282 -19.24 3.90 -15.21
N SER A 283 -19.56 4.37 -14.00
CA SER A 283 -20.93 4.44 -13.47
C SER A 283 -21.80 5.44 -14.25
N TYR A 284 -21.28 6.63 -14.53
CA TYR A 284 -22.01 7.66 -15.28
C TYR A 284 -22.20 7.25 -16.75
N TYR A 285 -21.19 6.63 -17.36
CA TYR A 285 -21.30 6.07 -18.71
C TYR A 285 -22.34 4.93 -18.75
N GLY A 286 -22.28 3.99 -17.80
CA GLY A 286 -23.23 2.88 -17.69
C GLY A 286 -24.69 3.33 -17.44
N LYS A 287 -24.89 4.50 -16.80
CA LYS A 287 -26.20 5.13 -16.61
C LYS A 287 -26.66 5.98 -17.81
N GLY A 288 -25.84 6.13 -18.85
CA GLY A 288 -26.12 7.02 -19.98
C GLY A 288 -26.10 8.51 -19.63
N GLN A 289 -25.47 8.87 -18.51
CA GLN A 289 -25.33 10.26 -18.04
C GLN A 289 -24.05 10.92 -18.56
N LEU A 290 -23.07 10.11 -18.97
CA LEU A 290 -21.85 10.54 -19.63
C LEU A 290 -21.78 9.90 -21.02
N ASN A 291 -21.97 10.70 -22.08
CA ASN A 291 -21.98 10.22 -23.46
C ASN A 291 -20.59 10.20 -24.13
N GLY A 292 -19.57 10.69 -23.43
CA GLY A 292 -18.19 10.77 -23.89
C GLY A 292 -17.34 11.66 -22.98
N PHE A 293 -16.02 11.55 -23.07
CA PHE A 293 -15.06 12.40 -22.36
C PHE A 293 -13.99 12.92 -23.32
N VAL A 294 -13.48 14.13 -23.06
CA VAL A 294 -12.39 14.71 -23.86
C VAL A 294 -11.09 14.00 -23.48
N GLY A 295 -10.40 13.43 -24.46
CA GLY A 295 -9.12 12.75 -24.27
C GLY A 295 -8.12 13.14 -25.35
N ASP A 296 -6.84 12.97 -25.04
CA ASP A 296 -5.77 13.04 -26.02
C ASP A 296 -5.83 11.78 -26.91
N PRO A 297 -6.00 11.90 -28.24
CA PRO A 297 -6.02 10.73 -29.14
C PRO A 297 -4.70 9.95 -29.17
N SER A 298 -3.61 10.56 -28.70
CA SER A 298 -2.31 9.92 -28.51
C SER A 298 -2.04 9.48 -27.06
N GLY A 299 -2.97 9.78 -26.14
CA GLY A 299 -2.89 9.38 -24.74
C GLY A 299 -3.09 7.88 -24.59
N ILE A 300 -2.17 7.23 -23.87
CA ILE A 300 -2.33 5.84 -23.45
C ILE A 300 -2.98 5.86 -22.06
N ILE A 301 -4.13 5.20 -21.93
CA ILE A 301 -4.80 4.97 -20.65
C ILE A 301 -4.55 3.52 -20.26
N ASP A 302 -3.98 3.32 -19.08
CA ASP A 302 -3.76 2.00 -18.48
C ASP A 302 -4.91 1.72 -17.49
N LEU A 303 -5.85 0.85 -17.87
CA LEU A 303 -7.06 0.46 -17.13
C LEU A 303 -7.06 -1.03 -16.80
#